data_AF-A0A517Y3G9-F1
#
_entry.id   AF-A0A517Y3G9-F1
#
_cell.length_a   1.000
_cell.length_b   1.000
_cell.length_c   1.000
_cell.angle_alpha   90.00
_cell.angle_beta   90.00
_cell.angle_gamma   90.00
#
_symmetry.space_group_name_H-M   'P 1'
#
loop_
_entity.id
_entity.type
_entity.pdbx_description
1 polymer ?
#
loop_
_entity_poly.entity_id
_entity_poly.type
_entity_poly.pdbx_seq_one_letter_code
_entity_poly.pdbx_strand_id
1 'polypeptide(L)'
;MTTLLCRLWDDDRGAVISSELILVLGVLVMGLIPGLVALRNSTNSALTTIGNFLGRITPSFTYSGYMILPEGGISTVAVVGGLQVDYTTANQLSAAQVEPVDTDFEYPGPFVVSPAP
;
A
#
# COMPACT_ATOMS: atom_id res chain seq x y z
N MET A 1 40.25 -65.91 -7.08
CA MET A 1 40.35 -64.53 -6.57
C MET A 1 40.02 -63.47 -7.63
N THR A 2 40.21 -63.74 -8.92
CA THR A 2 39.87 -62.84 -10.04
C THR A 2 38.37 -62.54 -10.18
N THR A 3 37.49 -63.49 -9.84
CA THR A 3 36.03 -63.34 -9.90
C THR A 3 35.45 -62.32 -8.91
N LEU A 4 36.08 -62.12 -7.76
CA LEU A 4 35.67 -61.07 -6.81
C LEU A 4 36.10 -59.68 -7.28
N LEU A 5 37.29 -59.57 -7.88
CA LEU A 5 37.81 -58.31 -8.43
C LEU A 5 37.00 -57.84 -9.64
N CYS A 6 36.57 -58.75 -10.53
CA CYS A 6 35.67 -58.40 -11.63
C CYS A 6 34.29 -57.94 -11.16
N ARG A 7 33.78 -58.51 -10.06
CA ARG A 7 32.48 -58.12 -9.49
C ARG A 7 32.51 -56.74 -8.84
N LEU A 8 33.59 -56.40 -8.14
CA LEU A 8 33.82 -55.05 -7.62
C LEU A 8 33.93 -54.01 -8.74
N TRP A 9 34.59 -54.36 -9.86
CA TRP A 9 34.72 -53.46 -11.01
C TRP A 9 33.39 -53.18 -11.74
N ASP A 10 32.47 -54.16 -11.77
CA ASP A 10 31.13 -53.94 -12.33
C ASP A 10 30.22 -53.13 -11.39
N ASP A 11 30.47 -53.15 -10.08
CA ASP A 11 29.73 -52.39 -9.06
C ASP A 11 30.12 -50.90 -9.07
N ASP A 12 31.39 -50.57 -9.36
CA ASP A 12 31.89 -49.20 -9.48
C ASP A 12 31.19 -48.40 -10.60
N ARG A 13 30.70 -49.07 -11.65
CA ARG A 13 29.91 -48.40 -12.70
C ARG A 13 28.64 -47.74 -12.15
N GLY A 14 28.02 -48.34 -11.13
CA GLY A 14 26.87 -47.75 -10.42
C GLY A 14 27.28 -46.65 -9.44
N ALA A 15 28.43 -46.82 -8.76
CA ALA A 15 28.96 -45.85 -7.81
C ALA A 15 29.39 -44.52 -8.47
N VAL A 16 29.99 -44.58 -9.67
CA VAL A 16 30.39 -43.40 -10.44
C VAL A 16 29.19 -42.54 -10.83
N ILE A 17 28.10 -43.17 -11.30
CA ILE A 17 26.85 -42.46 -11.67
C ILE A 17 26.21 -41.80 -10.44
N SER A 18 26.23 -42.48 -9.29
CA SER A 18 25.77 -41.91 -8.02
C SER A 18 26.57 -40.67 -7.61
N SER A 19 27.89 -40.69 -7.83
CA SER A 19 28.78 -39.56 -7.48
C SER A 19 28.59 -38.34 -8.39
N GLU A 20 28.26 -38.54 -9.66
CA GLU A 20 27.95 -37.46 -10.58
C GLU A 20 26.61 -36.80 -10.22
N LEU A 21 25.60 -37.62 -9.92
CA LEU A 21 24.27 -37.12 -9.54
C LEU A 21 24.30 -36.30 -8.25
N ILE A 22 25.10 -36.71 -7.26
CA ILE A 22 25.20 -35.96 -5.99
C ILE A 22 25.94 -34.63 -6.17
N LEU A 23 26.90 -34.57 -7.09
CA LEU A 23 27.61 -33.34 -7.42
C LEU A 23 26.67 -32.34 -8.12
N VAL A 24 25.87 -32.80 -9.08
CA VAL A 24 24.84 -31.98 -9.74
C VAL A 24 23.78 -31.51 -8.73
N LEU A 25 23.30 -32.40 -7.87
CA LEU A 25 22.35 -32.04 -6.80
C LEU A 25 22.91 -31.01 -5.83
N GLY A 26 24.19 -31.10 -5.47
CA GLY A 26 24.85 -30.13 -4.61
C GLY A 26 24.85 -28.73 -5.21
N VAL A 27 25.25 -28.59 -6.48
CA VAL A 27 25.23 -27.30 -7.19
C VAL A 27 23.80 -26.78 -7.36
N LEU A 28 22.86 -27.68 -7.67
CA LEU A 28 21.44 -27.35 -7.81
C LEU A 28 20.87 -26.76 -6.51
N VAL A 29 21.11 -27.40 -5.36
CA VAL A 29 20.61 -26.93 -4.06
C VAL A 29 21.23 -25.60 -3.65
N MET A 30 22.53 -25.42 -3.91
CA MET A 30 23.24 -24.15 -3.68
C MET A 30 22.66 -22.99 -4.50
N GLY A 31 22.09 -23.25 -5.68
CA GLY A 31 21.39 -22.24 -6.49
C GLY A 31 19.91 -22.08 -6.10
N LEU A 32 19.19 -23.18 -5.88
CA LEU A 32 17.75 -23.18 -5.66
C LEU A 32 17.35 -22.50 -4.35
N ILE A 33 18.05 -22.81 -3.25
CA ILE A 33 17.70 -22.25 -1.93
C ILE A 33 17.78 -20.71 -1.94
N PRO A 34 18.94 -20.08 -2.24
CA PRO A 34 19.01 -18.62 -2.28
C PRO A 34 18.15 -18.02 -3.40
N GLY A 35 17.98 -18.71 -4.54
CA GLY A 35 17.10 -18.28 -5.61
C GLY A 35 15.63 -18.17 -5.19
N LEU A 36 15.11 -19.17 -4.48
CA LEU A 36 13.75 -19.16 -3.94
C LEU A 36 13.57 -18.12 -2.82
N VAL A 37 14.60 -17.90 -1.99
CA VAL A 37 14.59 -16.84 -0.99
C VAL A 37 14.51 -15.46 -1.65
N ALA A 38 15.28 -15.23 -2.72
CA ALA A 38 15.22 -13.99 -3.49
C ALA A 38 13.85 -13.78 -4.14
N LEU A 39 13.27 -14.84 -4.73
CA LEU A 39 11.92 -14.80 -5.29
C LEU A 39 10.87 -14.41 -4.24
N ARG A 40 10.88 -15.08 -3.07
CA ARG A 40 9.99 -14.77 -1.95
C ARG A 40 10.09 -13.31 -1.54
N ASN A 41 11.31 -12.80 -1.38
CA ASN A 41 11.54 -11.43 -0.94
C ASN A 41 11.04 -10.42 -1.99
N SER A 42 11.27 -10.68 -3.28
CA SER A 42 10.77 -9.87 -4.40
C SER A 42 9.25 -9.83 -4.43
N THR A 43 8.58 -10.99 -4.32
CA THR A 43 7.12 -11.06 -4.27
C THR A 43 6.55 -10.32 -3.06
N ASN A 44 7.15 -10.45 -1.87
CA ASN A 44 6.71 -9.73 -0.68
C ASN A 44 6.83 -8.20 -0.86
N SER A 45 7.92 -7.74 -1.48
CA SER A 45 8.12 -6.33 -1.81
C SER A 45 7.07 -5.83 -2.82
N ALA A 46 6.76 -6.64 -3.84
CA ALA A 46 5.74 -6.31 -4.83
C ALA A 46 4.33 -6.22 -4.19
N LEU A 47 3.96 -7.17 -3.34
CA LEU A 47 2.67 -7.15 -2.63
C LEU A 47 2.53 -5.95 -1.71
N THR A 48 3.60 -5.59 -0.98
CA THR A 48 3.64 -4.38 -0.16
C THR A 48 3.42 -3.12 -1.01
N THR A 49 4.08 -3.06 -2.17
CA THR A 49 3.92 -1.93 -3.10
C THR A 49 2.50 -1.84 -3.64
N ILE A 50 1.87 -2.96 -3.97
CA ILE A 50 0.47 -3.03 -4.40
C ILE A 50 -0.47 -2.56 -3.28
N GLY A 51 -0.23 -2.98 -2.02
CA GLY A 51 -1.02 -2.53 -0.87
C GLY A 51 -0.97 -1.01 -0.67
N ASN A 52 0.23 -0.44 -0.77
CA ASN A 52 0.41 1.02 -0.69
C ASN A 52 -0.25 1.75 -1.87
N PHE A 53 -0.16 1.19 -3.07
CA PHE A 53 -0.81 1.75 -4.25
C PHE A 53 -2.33 1.74 -4.10
N LEU A 54 -2.90 0.64 -3.60
CA LEU A 54 -4.33 0.50 -3.36
C LEU A 54 -4.84 1.52 -2.32
N GLY A 55 -4.08 1.74 -1.25
CA GLY A 55 -4.39 2.78 -0.26
C GLY A 55 -4.42 4.19 -0.86
N ARG A 56 -3.59 4.46 -1.87
CA ARG A 56 -3.50 5.78 -2.53
C ARG A 56 -4.50 6.00 -3.67
N ILE A 57 -5.02 4.93 -4.25
CA ILE A 57 -6.06 5.03 -5.31
C ILE A 57 -7.42 5.42 -4.75
N THR A 58 -7.67 5.18 -3.46
CA THR A 58 -8.93 5.57 -2.83
C THR A 58 -9.04 7.10 -2.84
N PRO A 59 -10.00 7.69 -3.57
CA PRO A 59 -10.08 9.14 -3.73
C PRO A 59 -10.42 9.81 -2.40
N SER A 60 -9.61 10.79 -2.01
CA SER A 60 -9.93 11.65 -0.86
C SER A 60 -10.65 12.91 -1.31
N PHE A 61 -11.84 13.17 -0.77
CA PHE A 61 -12.55 14.41 -1.04
C PHE A 61 -12.15 15.48 -0.03
N THR A 62 -11.78 16.64 -0.55
CA THR A 62 -11.58 17.86 0.23
C THR A 62 -12.43 18.94 -0.40
N TYR A 63 -13.18 19.68 0.42
CA TYR A 63 -13.80 20.92 0.01
C TYR A 63 -13.25 22.08 0.84
N SER A 64 -12.94 23.18 0.17
CA SER A 64 -12.48 24.41 0.81
C SER A 64 -13.61 25.04 1.61
N GLY A 65 -13.27 25.62 2.75
CA GLY A 65 -14.16 26.53 3.43
C GLY A 65 -14.35 27.82 2.62
N TYR A 66 -15.48 28.47 2.83
CA TYR A 66 -15.77 29.79 2.28
C TYR A 66 -16.34 30.69 3.37
N MET A 67 -16.08 31.98 3.24
CA MET A 67 -16.70 32.98 4.09
C MET A 67 -17.57 33.92 3.26
N ILE A 68 -18.66 34.37 3.88
CA ILE A 68 -19.60 35.30 3.27
C ILE A 68 -19.35 36.67 3.90
N LEU A 69 -19.07 37.66 3.05
CA LEU A 69 -18.88 39.05 3.46
C LEU A 69 -19.97 39.93 2.83
N PRO A 70 -20.33 41.04 3.48
CA PRO A 70 -21.11 42.09 2.83
C PRO A 70 -20.26 42.75 1.74
N GLU A 71 -20.89 43.20 0.65
CA GLU A 71 -20.18 43.92 -0.42
C GLU A 71 -19.45 45.16 0.15
N GLY A 72 -18.12 45.21 -0.03
CA GLY A 72 -17.26 46.28 0.50
C GLY A 72 -16.96 46.21 2.01
N GLY A 73 -17.41 45.17 2.72
CA GLY A 73 -17.23 45.00 4.16
C GLY A 73 -15.96 44.24 4.56
N ILE A 74 -15.45 44.53 5.76
CA ILE A 74 -14.31 43.83 6.39
C ILE A 74 -14.79 42.81 7.45
N SER A 75 -16.08 42.84 7.82
CA SER A 75 -16.67 41.95 8.83
C SER A 75 -17.32 40.74 8.18
N THR A 76 -16.86 39.55 8.57
CA THR A 76 -17.43 38.27 8.12
C THR A 76 -18.82 38.05 8.71
N VAL A 77 -19.79 37.74 7.86
CA VAL A 77 -21.19 37.47 8.24
C VAL A 77 -21.40 36.00 8.55
N ALA A 78 -20.78 35.11 7.76
CA ALA A 78 -20.83 33.67 7.99
C ALA A 78 -19.52 33.01 7.53
N VAL A 79 -19.14 31.91 8.18
CA VAL A 79 -18.03 31.05 7.78
C VAL A 79 -18.55 29.62 7.67
N VAL A 80 -18.32 29.00 6.52
CA VAL A 80 -18.51 27.56 6.33
C VAL A 80 -17.13 26.92 6.34
N GLY A 81 -16.85 26.10 7.35
CA GLY A 81 -15.60 25.36 7.46
C GLY A 81 -15.44 24.37 6.30
N GLY A 82 -14.21 24.22 5.80
CA GLY A 82 -13.88 23.15 4.86
C GLY A 82 -13.88 21.77 5.54
N LEU A 83 -13.89 20.72 4.75
CA LEU A 83 -13.73 19.34 5.24
C LEU A 83 -12.63 18.66 4.46
N GLN A 84 -11.70 18.07 5.20
CA GLN A 84 -10.73 17.12 4.69
C GLN A 84 -11.05 15.76 5.31
N VAL A 85 -11.59 14.84 4.51
CA VAL A 85 -11.80 13.46 4.95
C VAL A 85 -10.53 12.68 4.68
N ASP A 86 -9.81 12.35 5.75
CA ASP A 86 -8.66 11.46 5.71
C ASP A 86 -9.11 10.03 6.03
N TYR A 87 -9.07 9.16 5.02
CA TYR A 87 -9.55 7.77 5.11
C TYR A 87 -8.55 6.84 5.82
N THR A 88 -7.42 7.37 6.30
CA THR A 88 -6.39 6.60 7.00
C THR A 88 -6.77 6.24 8.45
N THR A 89 -7.79 6.87 9.03
CA THR A 89 -8.21 6.63 10.42
C THR A 89 -9.66 6.18 10.52
N ALA A 90 -9.91 5.02 11.16
CA ALA A 90 -11.22 4.41 11.41
C ALA A 90 -12.20 5.28 12.26
N ASN A 91 -11.86 6.53 12.57
CA ASN A 91 -12.60 7.45 13.43
C ASN A 91 -13.63 8.32 12.68
N GLN A 92 -13.78 8.17 11.37
CA GLN A 92 -14.67 9.01 10.55
C GLN A 92 -16.14 8.52 10.52
N LEU A 93 -16.45 7.36 11.13
CA LEU A 93 -17.83 6.84 11.24
C LEU A 93 -18.64 7.45 12.39
N SER A 94 -18.04 8.33 13.20
CA SER A 94 -18.70 8.99 14.33
C SER A 94 -18.89 10.49 14.14
N ALA A 95 -18.89 11.00 12.91
CA ALA A 95 -19.19 12.40 12.66
C ALA A 95 -20.61 12.71 13.13
N ALA A 96 -20.74 13.28 14.33
CA ALA A 96 -21.95 13.94 14.77
C ALA A 96 -22.16 15.12 13.82
N GLN A 97 -23.05 14.95 12.86
CA GLN A 97 -23.52 16.05 12.02
C GLN A 97 -24.17 17.07 12.96
N VAL A 98 -23.48 18.19 13.18
CA VAL A 98 -24.09 19.34 13.85
C VAL A 98 -25.11 19.88 12.86
N GLU A 99 -26.38 19.87 13.24
CA GLU A 99 -27.43 20.46 12.41
C GLU A 99 -27.11 21.94 12.18
N PRO A 100 -27.21 22.43 10.94
CA PRO A 100 -27.05 23.86 10.68
C PRO A 100 -28.09 24.60 11.52
N VAL A 101 -27.62 25.48 12.40
CA VAL A 101 -28.49 26.45 13.08
C VAL A 101 -28.69 27.61 12.14
N ASP A 102 -29.94 27.84 11.73
CA ASP A 102 -30.32 29.07 11.06
C ASP A 102 -30.04 30.23 12.03
N THR A 103 -29.02 31.01 11.72
CA THR A 103 -28.90 32.34 12.31
C THR A 103 -29.89 33.20 11.54
N ASP A 104 -30.91 33.74 12.23
CA ASP A 104 -31.95 34.64 11.68
C ASP A 104 -31.36 36.00 11.21
N PHE A 105 -30.23 35.99 10.51
CA PHE A 105 -29.48 37.16 10.11
C PHE A 105 -29.88 37.56 8.69
N GLU A 106 -30.84 38.48 8.59
CA GLU A 106 -31.24 39.10 7.34
C GLU A 106 -30.39 40.35 7.09
N TYR A 107 -29.38 40.24 6.22
CA TYR A 107 -28.59 41.39 5.77
C TYR A 107 -29.24 42.03 4.54
N PRO A 108 -29.61 43.32 4.57
CA PRO A 108 -30.40 43.97 3.53
C PRO A 108 -29.59 44.38 2.27
N GLY A 109 -28.41 43.80 2.05
CA GLY A 109 -27.49 44.19 0.97
C GLY A 109 -26.85 43.01 0.23
N PRO A 110 -26.21 43.28 -0.92
CA PRO A 110 -25.50 42.26 -1.69
C PRO A 110 -24.34 41.63 -0.89
N PHE A 111 -24.09 40.34 -1.16
CA PHE A 111 -23.04 39.56 -0.53
C PHE A 111 -21.95 39.18 -1.54
N VAL A 112 -20.74 38.93 -1.03
CA VAL A 112 -19.61 38.39 -1.80
C VAL A 112 -19.12 37.12 -1.12
N VAL A 113 -18.97 36.05 -1.90
CA VAL A 113 -18.39 34.78 -1.45
C VAL A 113 -16.91 34.78 -1.75
N SER A 114 -16.08 34.59 -0.71
CA SER A 114 -14.62 34.54 -0.83
C SER A 114 -14.08 33.25 -0.22
N PRO A 115 -12.98 32.67 -0.74
CA PRO A 115 -12.28 31.59 -0.08
C PRO A 115 -11.92 31.98 1.37
N ALA A 116 -12.09 31.05 2.31
CA ALA A 116 -11.56 31.22 3.66
C ALA A 116 -10.02 31.13 3.66
N PRO A 117 -9.29 31.87 4.52
CA PRO A 117 -7.83 31.77 4.65
C PRO A 117 -7.38 30.40 5.17
#